data_AF-Q70ZU2-F1
#
_entry.id   AF-Q70ZU2-F1
#
_cell.length_a   1.000
_cell.length_b   1.000
_cell.length_c   1.000
_cell.angle_alpha   90.00
_cell.angle_beta   90.00
_cell.angle_gamma   90.00
#
_symmetry.space_group_name_H-M   'P 1'
#
loop_
_entity.id
_entity.type
_entity.pdbx_description
1 polymer ?
#
loop_
_entity_poly.entity_id
_entity_poly.type
_entity_poly.pdbx_seq_one_letter_code
_entity_poly.pdbx_strand_id
1 'polypeptide(L)' 'MTSTNDVTEARSNYAEAGGEHCVYLTFDDGPNPHCTPAILDLLAQHRTTATFCGSVHMQPASR' A
#
# COMPACT_ATOMS: atom_id res chain seq x y z
N MET A 1 -9.09 43.93 2.14
CA MET A 1 -8.22 42.87 1.58
C MET A 1 -8.04 41.82 2.66
N THR A 2 -8.87 40.79 2.64
CA THR A 2 -8.68 39.57 3.44
C THR A 2 -8.79 38.43 2.45
N SER A 3 -7.65 38.11 1.87
CA SER A 3 -7.46 36.92 1.07
C SER A 3 -7.19 35.81 2.08
N THR A 4 -8.20 35.00 2.37
CA THR A 4 -8.04 33.77 3.15
C THR A 4 -8.23 32.61 2.19
N ASN A 5 -7.13 32.25 1.55
CA ASN A 5 -6.72 30.91 1.16
C ASN A 5 -7.83 30.00 0.61
N ASP A 6 -8.05 30.14 -0.69
CA ASP A 6 -8.58 29.11 -1.58
C ASP A 6 -7.56 27.96 -1.70
N VAL A 7 -7.34 27.22 -0.61
CA VAL A 7 -6.74 25.90 -0.72
C VAL A 7 -7.90 24.94 -0.69
N THR A 8 -8.19 24.40 -1.86
CA THR A 8 -9.05 23.25 -2.10
C THR A 8 -8.64 22.12 -1.15
N GLU A 9 -9.19 22.15 0.05
CA GLU A 9 -9.19 21.02 0.97
C GLU A 9 -10.08 19.98 0.32
N ALA A 10 -9.47 19.13 -0.51
CA ALA A 10 -10.00 17.82 -0.81
C ALA A 10 -10.06 17.08 0.53
N ARG A 11 -11.09 17.38 1.33
CA ARG A 11 -11.45 16.62 2.51
C ARG A 11 -11.77 15.24 1.99
N SER A 12 -10.77 14.38 2.02
CA SER A 12 -10.88 12.98 1.69
C SER A 12 -12.00 12.43 2.57
N ASN A 13 -13.19 12.24 1.98
CA ASN A 13 -14.37 11.66 2.65
C ASN A 13 -14.15 10.20 3.10
N TYR A 14 -12.90 9.72 3.10
CA TYR A 14 -12.49 8.38 3.50
C TYR A 14 -12.37 8.20 5.03
N ALA A 15 -12.63 9.22 5.84
CA ALA A 15 -12.63 9.06 7.30
C ALA A 15 -13.44 10.17 8.03
N GLU A 16 -14.77 10.13 7.96
CA GLU A 16 -15.62 10.90 8.90
C GLU A 16 -16.80 10.03 9.40
N ALA A 17 -16.44 8.89 10.00
CA ALA A 17 -17.33 8.10 10.84
C ALA A 17 -16.50 7.30 11.87
N GLY A 18 -15.69 8.00 12.68
CA GLY A 18 -15.08 7.44 13.90
C GLY A 18 -13.87 6.51 13.72
N GLY A 19 -13.27 6.43 12.53
CA GLY A 19 -12.04 5.67 12.28
C GLY A 19 -10.87 6.58 11.95
N GLU A 20 -9.69 6.28 12.49
CA GLU A 20 -8.46 7.01 12.17
C GLU A 20 -8.19 7.06 10.65
N HIS A 21 -7.49 8.11 10.21
CA HIS A 21 -6.97 8.17 8.83
C HIS A 21 -6.06 6.96 8.59
N CYS A 22 -6.59 5.96 7.89
CA CYS A 22 -5.92 4.68 7.66
C CYS A 22 -5.79 4.43 6.16
N VAL A 23 -4.66 3.83 5.78
CA VAL A 23 -4.40 3.34 4.43
C VAL A 23 -3.99 1.87 4.52
N TYR A 24 -4.46 1.06 3.57
CA TYR A 24 -4.15 -0.36 3.48
C TYR A 24 -3.28 -0.60 2.26
N LEU A 25 -2.14 -1.28 2.45
CA LEU A 25 -1.18 -1.53 1.39
C LEU A 25 -1.32 -2.95 0.83
N THR A 26 -1.42 -3.05 -0.49
CA THR A 26 -1.54 -4.32 -1.23
C THR A 26 -0.56 -4.34 -2.41
N PHE A 27 0.04 -5.49 -2.69
CA PHE A 27 0.97 -5.71 -3.82
C PHE A 27 0.48 -6.88 -4.69
N ASP A 28 0.28 -6.68 -5.99
CA ASP A 28 -0.36 -7.68 -6.90
C ASP A 28 0.63 -8.55 -7.73
N ASP A 29 1.91 -8.21 -7.71
CA ASP A 29 2.95 -9.03 -8.32
C ASP A 29 3.54 -9.94 -7.23
N GLY A 30 3.33 -11.26 -7.35
CA GLY A 30 3.92 -12.26 -6.44
C GLY A 30 5.44 -12.05 -6.25
N PRO A 31 6.08 -12.72 -5.28
CA PRO A 31 7.41 -12.33 -4.82
C PRO A 31 8.42 -12.24 -5.97
N ASN A 32 8.74 -11.02 -6.36
CA ASN A 32 9.79 -10.70 -7.31
C ASN A 32 11.13 -10.69 -6.55
N PRO A 33 12.10 -11.53 -6.93
CA PRO A 33 13.36 -11.69 -6.19
C PRO A 33 14.22 -10.43 -6.17
N HIS A 34 14.01 -9.48 -7.09
CA HIS A 34 14.80 -8.26 -7.18
C HIS A 34 14.26 -7.11 -6.32
N CYS A 35 12.93 -6.99 -6.16
CA CYS A 35 12.33 -5.86 -5.45
C CYS A 35 11.64 -6.23 -4.13
N THR A 36 11.10 -7.45 -3.98
CA THR A 36 10.36 -7.86 -2.78
C THR A 36 11.20 -7.76 -1.50
N PRO A 37 12.49 -8.15 -1.47
CA PRO A 37 13.29 -8.02 -0.25
C PRO A 37 13.38 -6.57 0.26
N ALA A 38 13.62 -5.61 -0.63
CA ALA A 38 13.71 -4.19 -0.26
C ALA A 38 12.36 -3.64 0.26
N ILE A 39 11.23 -4.09 -0.32
CA ILE A 39 9.89 -3.72 0.16
C ILE A 39 9.66 -4.29 1.56
N LEU A 40 10.02 -5.55 1.80
CA LEU A 40 9.88 -6.19 3.12
C LEU A 40 10.74 -5.50 4.18
N ASP A 41 11.96 -5.08 3.84
CA ASP A 41 12.84 -4.32 4.75
C ASP A 41 12.19 -2.99 5.18
N LEU A 42 11.56 -2.27 4.25
CA LEU A 42 10.84 -1.03 4.56
C LEU A 42 9.61 -1.28 5.45
N LEU A 43 8.82 -2.31 5.13
CA LEU A 43 7.65 -2.67 5.95
C LEU A 43 8.06 -3.05 7.38
N ALA A 44 9.16 -3.80 7.54
CA ALA A 44 9.71 -4.15 8.84
C ALA A 44 10.22 -2.92 9.60
N GLN A 45 10.95 -2.02 8.93
CA GLN A 45 11.44 -0.77 9.53
C GLN A 45 10.29 0.09 10.08
N HIS A 46 9.19 0.17 9.35
CA HIS A 46 8.00 0.93 9.74
C HIS A 46 6.99 0.12 10.56
N ARG A 47 7.27 -1.14 10.88
CA ARG A 47 6.36 -2.07 11.57
C ARG A 47 4.95 -2.08 10.96
N THR A 48 4.88 -1.98 9.63
CA THR A 48 3.63 -1.85 8.88
C THR A 48 3.30 -3.18 8.20
N THR A 49 2.03 -3.57 8.25
CA THR A 49 1.53 -4.77 7.58
C THR A 49 1.07 -4.45 6.16
N ALA A 50 1.29 -5.37 5.23
CA ALA A 50 0.78 -5.30 3.87
C ALA A 50 0.36 -6.68 3.37
N THR A 51 -0.53 -6.72 2.39
CA THR A 51 -0.98 -7.97 1.75
C THR A 51 -0.28 -8.14 0.40
N PHE A 52 0.28 -9.32 0.14
CA PHE A 52 0.82 -9.69 -1.17
C PHE A 52 -0.15 -10.65 -1.86
N CYS A 53 -0.82 -10.16 -2.90
CA CYS A 53 -1.71 -10.90 -3.76
C CYS A 53 -0.91 -11.37 -4.98
N GLY A 54 -0.82 -12.67 -5.22
CA GLY A 54 -0.08 -13.16 -6.38
C GLY A 54 -0.51 -14.56 -6.76
N SER A 55 -0.53 -14.84 -8.06
CA SER A 55 -0.77 -16.19 -8.56
C SER A 55 0.51 -17.02 -8.43
N VAL A 56 0.45 -18.14 -7.72
CA VAL A 56 1.50 -19.18 -7.83
C VAL A 56 1.47 -19.76 -9.25
N HIS A 57 2.27 -19.24 -10.18
CA HIS A 57 2.48 -19.93 -11.46
C HIS A 57 3.42 -21.11 -11.20
N MET A 58 2.86 -22.24 -10.75
CA MET A 58 3.59 -23.49 -10.62
C MET A 58 3.83 -24.04 -12.04
N GLN A 59 5.03 -23.88 -12.58
CA GLN A 59 5.38 -24.58 -13.81
C GLN A 59 5.43 -26.09 -13.51
N PRO A 60 4.74 -26.94 -14.30
CA PRO A 60 4.91 -28.38 -14.16
C PRO A 60 6.36 -28.74 -14.48
N ALA A 61 6.97 -29.55 -13.61
CA ALA A 61 8.30 -30.08 -13.88
C ALA A 61 8.31 -30.80 -15.25
N SER A 62 9.20 -30.38 -16.15
CA SER A 62 9.40 -31.05 -17.43
C SER A 62 9.73 -32.52 -17.19
N ARG A 63 8.98 -33.40 -17.87
CA ARG A 63 9.26 -34.84 -17.96
C ARG A 63 10.53 -35.11 -18.77
#